data_AF-A0A6A7RPJ9-F1
#
_entry.id   AF-A0A6A7RPJ9-F1
#
_cell.length_a   1.000
_cell.length_b   1.000
_cell.length_c   1.000
_cell.angle_alpha   90.00
_cell.angle_beta   90.00
_cell.angle_gamma   90.00
#
_symmetry.space_group_name_H-M   'P 1'
#
loop_
_entity.id
_entity.type
_entity.pdbx_description
1 polymer ?
#
loop_
_entity_poly.entity_id
_entity_poly.type
_entity_poly.pdbx_seq_one_letter_code
_entity_poly.pdbx_strand_id
1 'polypeptide(L)'
;MNNVFPHESTDCANLPKTIALIGKYQSQDIAESIRMLARYLHERGMTVLIEEETARNVVSQLDLRSWTSGSFAWLGAHADMAIVAGGDGTMLNAARQLARYRVPLVGVNQGRL
;
A
#
# COMPACT_ATOMS: atom_id res chain seq x y z
N MET A 1 -22.74 -13.47 30.26
CA MET A 1 -22.13 -14.02 29.04
C MET A 1 -20.87 -13.21 28.78
N ASN A 2 -19.72 -13.76 29.19
CA ASN A 2 -18.44 -13.06 29.15
C ASN A 2 -17.86 -13.20 27.74
N ASN A 3 -17.91 -12.13 26.95
CA ASN A 3 -17.10 -12.04 25.74
C ASN A 3 -15.66 -11.74 26.15
N VAL A 4 -14.96 -12.80 26.56
CA VAL A 4 -13.52 -12.82 26.69
C VAL A 4 -12.99 -12.69 25.26
N PHE A 5 -12.46 -11.50 24.92
CA PHE A 5 -11.57 -11.38 23.77
C PHE A 5 -10.44 -12.40 24.01
N PRO A 6 -10.18 -13.31 23.06
CA PRO A 6 -9.17 -14.34 23.26
C PRO A 6 -7.83 -13.71 23.63
N HIS A 7 -7.24 -14.25 24.69
CA HIS A 7 -5.91 -13.91 25.19
C HIS A 7 -4.90 -13.90 24.05
N GLU A 8 -4.09 -12.83 24.05
CA GLU A 8 -2.84 -12.62 23.30
C GLU A 8 -2.39 -13.82 22.46
N SER A 9 -2.81 -13.83 21.19
CA SER A 9 -2.11 -14.59 20.18
C SER A 9 -0.69 -14.03 20.10
N THR A 10 0.31 -14.81 20.51
CA THR A 10 1.72 -14.55 20.25
C THR A 10 2.01 -14.76 18.75
N ASP A 11 1.26 -14.10 17.89
CA ASP A 11 1.68 -13.88 16.51
C ASP A 11 2.45 -12.55 16.56
N CYS A 12 3.73 -12.62 16.92
CA CYS A 12 4.66 -11.53 16.62
C CYS A 12 4.79 -11.47 15.10
N ALA A 13 3.72 -11.07 14.41
CA ALA A 13 3.78 -10.70 13.02
C ALA A 13 4.86 -9.62 12.96
N ASN A 14 5.98 -9.96 12.33
CA ASN A 14 7.05 -9.01 12.11
C ASN A 14 6.42 -7.75 11.53
N LEU A 15 6.70 -6.60 12.16
CA LEU A 15 6.24 -5.32 11.66
C LEU A 15 6.60 -5.23 10.17
N PRO A 16 5.65 -4.87 9.29
CA PRO A 16 5.90 -4.83 7.86
C PRO A 16 7.07 -3.89 7.57
N LYS A 17 8.08 -4.40 6.85
CA LYS A 17 9.28 -3.65 6.47
C LYS A 17 9.22 -3.20 5.02
N THR A 18 8.52 -3.94 4.18
CA THR A 18 8.31 -3.63 2.76
C THR A 18 6.84 -3.35 2.50
N ILE A 19 6.51 -2.11 2.13
CA ILE A 19 5.14 -1.65 1.93
C ILE A 19 4.93 -1.30 0.46
N ALA A 20 3.92 -1.93 -0.15
CA ALA A 20 3.45 -1.56 -1.47
C ALA A 20 2.45 -0.40 -1.40
N LEU A 21 2.59 0.58 -2.27
CA LEU A 21 1.68 1.71 -2.43
C LEU A 21 0.96 1.62 -3.77
N ILE A 22 -0.37 1.66 -3.72
CA ILE A 22 -1.26 1.57 -4.88
C ILE A 22 -2.23 2.74 -4.82
N GLY A 23 -2.37 3.48 -5.92
CA GLY A 23 -3.23 4.66 -6.02
C GLY A 23 -4.17 4.59 -7.22
N LYS A 24 -5.33 5.26 -7.11
CA LYS A 24 -6.24 5.44 -8.24
C LYS A 24 -5.63 6.34 -9.33
N TYR A 25 -5.85 5.96 -10.58
CA TYR A 25 -5.58 6.74 -11.79
C TYR A 25 -6.26 8.14 -11.74
N GLN A 26 -5.53 9.18 -12.16
CA GLN A 26 -6.01 10.55 -12.48
C GLN A 26 -6.46 11.49 -11.33
N SER A 27 -6.10 11.25 -10.07
CA SER A 27 -6.32 12.25 -9.00
C SER A 27 -4.99 12.84 -8.51
N GLN A 28 -4.84 14.15 -8.67
CA GLN A 28 -3.67 14.89 -8.19
C GLN A 28 -3.54 14.82 -6.65
N ASP A 29 -4.67 14.82 -5.94
CA ASP A 29 -4.71 14.69 -4.47
C ASP A 29 -4.20 13.31 -4.01
N ILE A 30 -4.51 12.25 -4.76
CA ILE A 30 -4.01 10.90 -4.49
C ILE A 30 -2.51 10.83 -4.76
N ALA A 31 -2.03 11.44 -5.84
CA ALA A 31 -0.59 11.50 -6.14
C ALA A 31 0.20 12.18 -5.02
N GLU A 32 -0.31 13.31 -4.49
CA GLU A 32 0.32 13.98 -3.35
C GLU A 32 0.28 13.12 -2.08
N SER A 33 -0.86 12.48 -1.79
CA SER A 33 -1.00 11.58 -0.64
C SER A 33 -0.02 10.41 -0.70
N ILE A 34 0.11 9.76 -1.86
CA ILE A 34 1.06 8.68 -2.08
C ILE A 34 2.50 9.16 -1.89
N ARG A 35 2.85 10.34 -2.40
CA ARG A 35 4.19 10.94 -2.23
C ARG A 35 4.51 11.22 -0.77
N MET A 36 3.59 11.84 -0.04
CA MET A 36 3.77 12.12 1.40
C MET A 36 3.93 10.84 2.20
N LEU A 37 3.09 9.84 1.91
CA LEU A 37 3.15 8.54 2.57
C LEU A 37 4.46 7.80 2.25
N ALA A 38 4.87 7.75 0.99
CA ALA A 38 6.14 7.13 0.59
C ALA A 38 7.32 7.73 1.36
N ARG A 39 7.42 9.07 1.40
CA ARG A 39 8.47 9.76 2.16
C ARG A 39 8.40 9.43 3.65
N TYR A 40 7.22 9.48 4.25
CA TYR A 40 7.02 9.22 5.68
C TYR A 40 7.43 7.79 6.09
N LEU A 41 7.15 6.81 5.24
CA LEU A 41 7.53 5.40 5.47
C LEU A 41 9.04 5.21 5.28
N HIS A 42 9.62 5.83 4.26
CA HIS A 42 11.05 5.77 4.00
C HIS A 42 11.89 6.41 5.11
N GLU A 43 11.47 7.57 5.62
CA GLU A 43 12.09 8.22 6.79
C GLU A 43 12.07 7.34 8.05
N ARG A 44 11.19 6.32 8.10
CA ARG A 44 11.13 5.30 9.16
C ARG A 44 11.92 4.04 8.87
N GLY A 45 12.68 4.01 7.77
CA GLY A 45 13.50 2.86 7.37
C GLY A 45 12.72 1.74 6.70
N MET A 46 11.50 2.00 6.22
CA MET A 46 10.72 1.02 5.46
C MET A 46 11.07 1.09 3.97
N THR A 47 11.09 -0.07 3.32
CA THR A 47 11.18 -0.17 1.87
C THR A 47 9.81 0.10 1.26
N VAL A 48 9.75 1.01 0.29
CA VAL A 48 8.51 1.39 -0.39
C VAL A 48 8.56 0.88 -1.83
N LEU A 49 7.56 0.08 -2.18
CA LEU A 49 7.32 -0.38 -3.54
C LEU A 49 6.12 0.38 -4.10
N ILE A 50 6.18 0.85 -5.33
CA ILE A 50 5.07 1.58 -5.95
C ILE A 50 4.51 0.76 -7.11
N GLU A 51 3.20 0.59 -7.16
CA GLU A 51 2.58 -0.08 -8.30
C GLU A 51 2.85 0.71 -9.59
N GLU A 52 3.10 0.00 -10.70
CA GLU A 52 3.61 0.59 -11.93
C GLU A 52 2.74 1.71 -12.50
N GLU A 53 1.42 1.52 -12.54
CA GLU A 53 0.48 2.56 -13.00
C GLU A 53 0.41 3.73 -12.02
N THR A 54 0.42 3.45 -10.73
CA THR A 54 0.51 4.45 -9.67
C THR A 54 1.77 5.30 -9.87
N ALA A 55 2.93 4.67 -10.02
CA ALA A 55 4.22 5.33 -10.23
C ALA A 55 4.17 6.27 -11.43
N ARG A 56 3.69 5.81 -12.60
CA ARG A 56 3.55 6.65 -13.81
C ARG A 56 2.80 7.96 -13.57
N ASN A 57 1.83 7.98 -12.66
CA ASN A 57 1.07 9.18 -12.33
C ASN A 57 1.75 10.08 -11.28
N VAL A 58 2.62 9.53 -10.44
CA VAL A 58 3.37 10.31 -9.44
C VAL A 58 4.75 10.77 -9.94
N VAL A 59 5.26 10.15 -11.03
CA VAL A 59 6.58 10.39 -11.64
C VAL A 59 6.87 11.86 -11.95
N SER A 60 5.87 12.67 -12.28
CA SER A 60 6.09 14.09 -12.58
C SER A 60 6.57 14.91 -11.36
N GLN A 61 6.49 14.37 -10.14
CA GLN A 61 6.79 15.08 -8.89
C GLN A 61 7.68 14.30 -7.91
N LEU A 62 8.27 13.17 -8.32
CA LEU A 62 9.14 12.35 -7.48
C LEU A 62 10.53 12.16 -8.11
N ASP A 63 11.56 12.24 -7.28
CA ASP A 63 12.88 11.71 -7.59
C ASP A 63 12.81 10.18 -7.67
N LEU A 64 12.60 9.66 -8.87
CA LEU A 64 12.47 8.22 -9.15
C LEU A 64 13.67 7.38 -8.73
N ARG A 65 14.81 8.01 -8.45
CA ARG A 65 16.01 7.31 -7.97
C ARG A 65 15.82 6.66 -6.61
N SER A 66 14.80 7.06 -5.84
CA SER A 66 14.58 6.59 -4.47
C SER A 66 13.52 5.49 -4.34
N TRP A 67 12.78 5.15 -5.41
CA TRP A 67 11.61 4.28 -5.32
C TRP A 67 11.63 3.17 -6.36
N THR A 68 11.32 1.95 -5.93
CA THR A 68 11.17 0.81 -6.84
C THR A 68 9.72 0.68 -7.26
N SER A 69 9.46 0.62 -8.56
CA SER A 69 8.13 0.34 -9.10
C SER A 69 8.04 -1.05 -9.72
N GLY A 70 6.84 -1.63 -9.73
CA GLY A 70 6.62 -2.93 -10.35
C GLY A 70 5.15 -3.31 -10.50
N SER A 71 4.92 -4.41 -11.21
CA SER A 71 3.59 -4.97 -11.41
C SER A 71 3.01 -5.53 -10.11
N PHE A 72 1.68 -5.71 -10.06
CA PHE A 72 1.02 -6.40 -8.94
C PHE A 72 1.62 -7.77 -8.60
N ALA A 73 2.10 -8.51 -9.61
CA ALA A 73 2.73 -9.81 -9.38
C ALA A 73 4.07 -9.67 -8.64
N TRP A 74 4.85 -8.66 -9.01
CA TRP A 74 6.12 -8.37 -8.35
C TRP A 74 5.88 -7.79 -6.94
N LEU A 75 4.96 -6.83 -6.79
CA LEU A 75 4.53 -6.31 -5.48
C LEU A 75 4.07 -7.45 -4.56
N GLY A 76 3.20 -8.33 -5.03
CA GLY A 76 2.68 -9.45 -4.25
C GLY A 76 3.75 -10.42 -3.76
N ALA A 77 4.84 -10.58 -4.51
CA ALA A 77 5.95 -11.45 -4.12
C ALA A 77 6.93 -10.82 -3.12
N HIS A 78 6.94 -9.49 -2.97
CA HIS A 78 7.97 -8.77 -2.21
C HIS A 78 7.43 -7.91 -1.06
N ALA A 79 6.14 -7.56 -1.07
CA ALA A 79 5.55 -6.71 -0.05
C ALA A 79 5.02 -7.51 1.14
N ASP A 80 5.29 -7.00 2.36
CA ASP A 80 4.71 -7.53 3.60
C ASP A 80 3.25 -7.04 3.79
N MET A 81 2.92 -5.89 3.20
CA MET A 81 1.61 -5.24 3.23
C MET A 81 1.45 -4.31 2.02
N ALA A 82 0.22 -4.06 1.60
CA ALA A 82 -0.08 -2.97 0.69
C ALA A 82 -1.05 -1.93 1.27
N ILE A 83 -0.76 -0.66 1.01
CA ILE A 83 -1.65 0.46 1.28
C ILE A 83 -2.26 0.91 -0.05
N VAL A 84 -3.59 0.96 -0.08
CA VAL A 84 -4.38 1.28 -1.27
C VAL A 84 -5.09 2.61 -1.06
N ALA A 85 -4.70 3.65 -1.79
CA ALA A 85 -5.31 4.97 -1.75
C ALA A 85 -6.30 5.15 -2.91
N GLY A 86 -7.58 5.31 -2.59
CA GLY A 86 -8.64 5.47 -3.57
C GLY A 86 -10.00 5.02 -3.04
N GLY A 87 -10.96 4.84 -3.94
CA GLY A 87 -12.29 4.28 -3.59
C GLY A 87 -12.35 2.75 -3.70
N ASP A 88 -13.54 2.20 -3.52
CA ASP A 88 -13.80 0.75 -3.52
C ASP A 88 -13.29 0.03 -4.77
N GLY A 89 -13.46 0.62 -5.95
CA GLY A 89 -12.94 0.03 -7.18
C GLY A 89 -11.42 -0.16 -7.17
N THR A 90 -10.68 0.74 -6.51
CA THR A 90 -9.22 0.64 -6.35
C THR A 90 -8.87 -0.47 -5.36
N MET A 91 -9.56 -0.49 -4.22
CA MET A 91 -9.39 -1.50 -3.17
C MET A 91 -9.72 -2.92 -3.69
N LEU A 92 -10.84 -3.10 -4.38
CA LEU A 92 -11.24 -4.38 -4.94
C LEU A 92 -10.30 -4.85 -6.05
N ASN A 93 -9.81 -3.94 -6.90
CA ASN A 93 -8.81 -4.28 -7.90
C ASN A 93 -7.51 -4.76 -7.24
N ALA A 94 -7.01 -4.04 -6.23
CA ALA A 94 -5.82 -4.43 -5.47
C ALA A 94 -6.02 -5.78 -4.75
N ALA A 95 -7.16 -5.95 -4.07
CA ALA A 95 -7.53 -7.20 -3.39
C ALA A 95 -7.52 -8.39 -4.35
N ARG A 96 -8.17 -8.25 -5.52
CA ARG A 96 -8.20 -9.31 -6.52
C ARG A 96 -6.80 -9.70 -7.01
N GLN A 97 -5.92 -8.72 -7.22
CA GLN A 97 -4.56 -8.96 -7.74
C GLN A 97 -3.61 -9.54 -6.67
N LEU A 98 -3.76 -9.11 -5.42
CA LEU A 98 -2.86 -9.47 -4.31
C LEU A 98 -3.34 -10.65 -3.46
N ALA A 99 -4.61 -11.06 -3.57
CA ALA A 99 -5.19 -12.14 -2.76
C ALA A 99 -4.39 -13.45 -2.82
N ARG A 100 -3.91 -13.84 -4.01
CA ARG A 100 -3.12 -15.06 -4.19
C ARG A 100 -1.76 -15.05 -3.46
N TYR A 101 -1.28 -13.86 -3.11
CA TYR A 101 -0.04 -13.65 -2.37
C TYR A 101 -0.27 -13.48 -0.87
N ARG A 102 -1.53 -13.44 -0.42
CA ARG A 102 -1.93 -13.24 0.98
C ARG A 102 -1.36 -11.95 1.60
N VAL A 103 -1.10 -10.94 0.77
CA VAL A 103 -0.65 -9.62 1.22
C VAL A 103 -1.80 -8.90 1.93
N PRO A 104 -1.65 -8.53 3.21
CA PRO A 104 -2.63 -7.71 3.93
C PRO A 104 -2.83 -6.35 3.27
N LEU A 105 -4.07 -5.87 3.25
CA LEU A 105 -4.43 -4.59 2.64
C LEU A 105 -4.95 -3.59 3.67
N VAL A 106 -4.47 -2.35 3.57
CA VAL A 106 -5.04 -1.18 4.26
C VAL A 106 -5.58 -0.21 3.20
N GLY A 107 -6.88 0.04 3.26
CA GLY A 107 -7.54 1.01 2.39
C GLY A 107 -7.51 2.41 3.02
N VAL A 108 -7.12 3.40 2.24
CA VAL A 108 -7.24 4.83 2.56
C VAL A 108 -8.21 5.46 1.58
N ASN A 109 -9.42 5.75 2.07
CA ASN A 109 -10.45 6.37 1.25
C ASN A 109 -10.26 7.90 1.22
N GLN A 110 -10.28 8.50 0.02
CA GLN A 110 -10.12 9.94 -0.20
C GLN A 110 -11.45 10.61 -0.57
N GLY A 111 -12.53 10.22 0.11
CA GLY A 111 -13.89 10.69 -0.14
C GLY A 111 -14.72 10.74 1.15
N ARG A 112 -16.05 10.72 1.00
CA ARG A 112 -16.96 10.56 2.14
C ARG A 112 -17.18 9.07 2.41
N LEU A 113 -17.25 8.72 3.69
CA LEU A 113 -17.70 7.43 4.20
C LEU A 113 -19.22 7.40 4.24
#